data_AF-A0A2S5LV68-F1
#
_entry.id   AF-A0A2S5LV68-F1
#
_cell.length_a   1.000
_cell.length_b   1.000
_cell.length_c   1.000
_cell.angle_alpha   90.00
_cell.angle_beta   90.00
_cell.angle_gamma   90.00
#
_symmetry.space_group_name_H-M   'P 1'
#
loop_
_entity.id
_entity.type
_entity.pdbx_description
1 polymer ?
#
loop_
_entity_poly.entity_id
_entity_poly.type
_entity_poly.pdbx_seq_one_letter_code
_entity_poly.pdbx_strand_id
1 'polypeptide(L)'
;MAADFYFINPTFTIPSLKPVATFKWQHIPDEDIRYSIAAEEQYLNFHLYMLENLRHTEAGRLANPTYVYELGLSVRAAAVKAAVLIAASIIEAALRVLAEAKAYPLNDEPRRRTFGNVIKAWEQNGAPRPEVADIWLAVKAMHEVRNFVHLHKAAKDGNAAWENMLKSEQALLTGALHAIDHVSQIKIV
;
A
#
# COMPACT_ATOMS: atom_id res chain seq x y z
N MET A 1 -30.60 -2.47 -10.24
CA MET A 1 -30.10 -2.29 -11.61
C MET A 1 -28.70 -2.91 -11.68
N ALA A 2 -28.36 -3.57 -12.78
CA ALA A 2 -27.06 -4.21 -12.99
C ALA A 2 -26.16 -3.35 -13.90
N ALA A 3 -24.85 -3.44 -13.72
CA ALA A 3 -23.82 -2.84 -14.57
C ALA A 3 -22.72 -3.89 -14.80
N ASP A 4 -22.12 -3.90 -15.99
CA ASP A 4 -21.01 -4.79 -16.32
C ASP A 4 -19.68 -4.14 -15.93
N PHE A 5 -18.76 -4.91 -15.38
CA PHE A 5 -17.38 -4.47 -15.10
C PHE A 5 -16.41 -5.14 -16.07
N TYR A 6 -15.46 -4.38 -16.59
CA TYR A 6 -14.43 -4.90 -17.49
C TYR A 6 -13.15 -4.06 -17.42
N PHE A 7 -12.04 -4.64 -17.83
CA PHE A 7 -10.76 -3.93 -17.95
C PHE A 7 -10.59 -3.37 -19.36
N ILE A 8 -10.16 -2.10 -19.47
CA ILE A 8 -9.84 -1.48 -20.78
C ILE A 8 -8.72 -2.26 -21.47
N ASN A 9 -7.65 -2.54 -20.74
CA ASN A 9 -6.65 -3.51 -21.17
C ASN A 9 -6.97 -4.81 -20.44
N PRO A 10 -7.45 -5.89 -21.08
CA PRO A 10 -7.84 -7.12 -20.39
C PRO A 10 -6.67 -8.00 -19.94
N THR A 11 -5.44 -7.60 -20.27
CA THR A 11 -4.24 -8.38 -19.98
C THR A 11 -3.41 -7.70 -18.91
N PHE A 12 -3.21 -8.39 -17.78
CA PHE A 12 -2.25 -8.02 -16.75
C PHE A 12 -1.08 -9.00 -16.75
N THR A 13 0.13 -8.49 -16.99
CA THR A 13 1.35 -9.29 -16.86
C THR A 13 1.75 -9.35 -15.40
N ILE A 14 1.54 -10.51 -14.77
CA ILE A 14 1.97 -10.75 -13.39
C ILE A 14 3.51 -10.77 -13.37
N PRO A 15 4.18 -9.85 -12.65
CA PRO A 15 5.64 -9.84 -12.58
C PRO A 15 6.13 -11.11 -11.89
N SER A 16 7.24 -11.70 -12.32
CA SER A 16 7.74 -12.93 -11.68
C SER A 16 8.23 -12.66 -10.25
N LEU A 17 7.86 -13.52 -9.29
CA LEU A 17 8.26 -13.42 -7.88
C LEU A 17 9.77 -13.38 -7.69
N LYS A 18 10.47 -14.29 -8.36
CA LYS A 18 11.91 -14.51 -8.13
C LYS A 18 12.73 -13.25 -8.44
N PRO A 19 12.55 -12.56 -9.60
CA PRO A 19 13.21 -11.28 -9.84
C PRO A 19 12.92 -10.22 -8.77
N VAL A 20 11.67 -10.08 -8.33
CA VAL A 20 11.30 -9.07 -7.31
C VAL A 20 12.00 -9.39 -5.98
N ALA A 21 11.92 -10.63 -5.52
CA ALA A 21 12.58 -11.08 -4.29
C ALA A 21 14.11 -10.96 -4.38
N THR A 22 14.70 -11.37 -5.50
CA THR A 22 16.15 -11.52 -5.66
C THR A 22 16.86 -10.21 -5.97
N PHE A 23 16.23 -9.29 -6.70
CA PHE A 23 16.88 -8.05 -7.14
C PHE A 23 16.39 -6.82 -6.36
N LYS A 24 15.09 -6.67 -6.15
CA LYS A 24 14.53 -5.52 -5.43
C LYS A 24 14.73 -5.67 -3.92
N TRP A 25 14.42 -6.84 -3.37
CA TRP A 25 14.50 -7.09 -1.93
C TRP A 25 15.79 -7.77 -1.50
N GLN A 26 16.83 -7.73 -2.32
CA GLN A 26 18.08 -8.46 -2.10
C GLN A 26 18.74 -8.21 -0.73
N HIS A 27 18.53 -7.01 -0.16
CA HIS A 27 19.09 -6.58 1.12
C HIS A 27 18.38 -7.16 2.36
N ILE A 28 17.22 -7.79 2.20
CA ILE A 28 16.56 -8.52 3.28
C ILE A 28 17.23 -9.91 3.38
N PRO A 29 17.81 -10.28 4.54
CA PRO A 29 18.62 -11.49 4.69
C PRO A 29 17.77 -12.76 4.71
N ASP A 30 16.54 -12.65 5.22
CA ASP A 30 15.58 -13.75 5.31
C ASP A 30 14.91 -13.98 3.94
N GLU A 31 15.17 -15.13 3.34
CA GLU A 31 14.63 -15.50 2.03
C GLU A 31 13.11 -15.65 2.05
N ASP A 32 12.54 -16.27 3.08
CA ASP A 32 11.09 -16.46 3.18
C ASP A 32 10.37 -15.11 3.28
N ILE A 33 10.94 -14.15 4.00
CA ILE A 33 10.40 -12.79 4.10
C ILE A 33 10.53 -12.05 2.77
N ARG A 34 11.65 -12.19 2.04
CA ARG A 34 11.80 -11.61 0.68
C ARG A 34 10.72 -12.11 -0.28
N TYR A 35 10.49 -13.41 -0.32
CA TYR A 35 9.48 -13.99 -1.21
C TYR A 35 8.06 -13.59 -0.79
N SER A 36 7.80 -13.51 0.52
CA SER A 36 6.51 -13.03 1.04
C SER A 36 6.25 -11.57 0.64
N ILE A 37 7.24 -10.69 0.79
CA ILE A 37 7.14 -9.29 0.34
C ILE A 37 6.95 -9.22 -1.17
N ALA A 38 7.68 -10.02 -1.95
CA ALA A 38 7.54 -10.05 -3.41
C ALA A 38 6.13 -10.49 -3.85
N ALA A 39 5.51 -11.42 -3.13
CA ALA A 39 4.12 -11.83 -3.38
C ALA A 39 3.12 -10.73 -3.06
N GLU A 40 3.30 -10.03 -1.94
CA GLU A 40 2.48 -8.85 -1.60
C GLU A 40 2.64 -7.74 -2.64
N GLU A 41 3.84 -7.52 -3.19
CA GLU A 41 4.04 -6.59 -4.30
C GLU A 41 3.29 -6.99 -5.57
N GLN A 42 3.18 -8.29 -5.89
CA GLN A 42 2.33 -8.73 -7.00
C GLN A 42 0.86 -8.38 -6.76
N TYR A 43 0.36 -8.60 -5.53
CA TYR A 43 -0.99 -8.22 -5.16
C TYR A 43 -1.20 -6.71 -5.26
N LEU A 44 -0.24 -5.92 -4.80
CA LEU A 44 -0.27 -4.47 -4.94
C LEU A 44 -0.33 -4.04 -6.40
N ASN A 45 0.55 -4.58 -7.24
CA ASN A 45 0.58 -4.28 -8.68
C ASN A 45 -0.74 -4.62 -9.37
N PHE A 46 -1.38 -5.73 -8.98
CA PHE A 46 -2.71 -6.08 -9.50
C PHE A 46 -3.77 -5.06 -9.05
N HIS A 47 -3.77 -4.61 -7.79
CA HIS A 47 -4.70 -3.59 -7.31
C HIS A 47 -4.51 -2.25 -8.02
N LEU A 48 -3.26 -1.84 -8.27
CA LEU A 48 -2.95 -0.64 -9.06
C LEU A 48 -3.47 -0.76 -10.49
N TYR A 49 -3.21 -1.91 -11.13
CA TYR A 49 -3.74 -2.19 -12.47
C TYR A 49 -5.27 -2.13 -12.49
N MET A 50 -5.95 -2.69 -11.48
CA MET A 50 -7.41 -2.62 -11.38
C MET A 50 -7.90 -1.17 -11.25
N LEU A 51 -7.25 -0.36 -10.41
CA LEU A 51 -7.58 1.06 -10.25
C LEU A 51 -7.48 1.83 -11.57
N GLU A 52 -6.48 1.53 -12.39
CA GLU A 52 -6.24 2.21 -13.66
C GLU A 52 -7.15 1.71 -14.78
N ASN A 53 -7.44 0.40 -14.82
CA ASN A 53 -8.02 -0.25 -15.99
C ASN A 53 -9.49 -0.66 -15.83
N LEU A 54 -10.00 -0.81 -14.61
CA LEU A 54 -11.38 -1.26 -14.40
C LEU A 54 -12.37 -0.14 -14.78
N ARG A 55 -13.38 -0.51 -15.54
CA ARG A 55 -14.47 0.35 -16.00
C ARG A 55 -15.79 -0.35 -15.80
N HIS A 56 -16.87 0.43 -15.86
CA HIS A 56 -18.21 -0.12 -15.84
C HIS A 56 -19.14 0.53 -16.87
N THR A 57 -20.17 -0.21 -17.27
CA THR A 57 -21.26 0.34 -18.09
C THR A 57 -22.22 1.18 -17.27
N GLU A 58 -23.02 2.01 -17.93
CA GLU A 58 -24.17 2.67 -17.29
C GLU A 58 -25.16 1.62 -16.74
N ALA A 59 -25.76 1.89 -15.58
CA ALA A 59 -26.72 0.99 -14.96
C ALA A 59 -27.90 0.70 -15.91
N GLY A 60 -28.18 -0.58 -16.15
CA GLY A 60 -29.23 -1.03 -17.07
C GLY A 60 -28.82 -1.09 -18.55
N ARG A 61 -27.57 -0.73 -18.90
CA ARG A 61 -27.02 -0.86 -20.26
C ARG A 61 -25.96 -1.96 -20.30
N LEU A 62 -26.44 -3.21 -20.28
CA LEU A 62 -25.60 -4.41 -20.40
C LEU A 62 -25.17 -4.64 -21.85
N ALA A 63 -24.01 -5.28 -22.06
CA ALA A 63 -23.51 -5.78 -23.35
C ALA A 63 -23.21 -4.74 -24.47
N ASN A 64 -23.27 -3.42 -24.22
CA ASN A 64 -22.87 -2.40 -25.19
C ASN A 64 -21.89 -1.38 -24.55
N PRO A 65 -20.57 -1.50 -24.79
CA PRO A 65 -19.54 -0.72 -24.11
C PRO A 65 -19.43 0.74 -24.59
N THR A 66 -20.43 1.27 -25.31
CA THR A 66 -20.37 2.63 -25.86
C THR A 66 -20.37 3.72 -24.79
N TYR A 67 -20.73 3.39 -23.55
CA TYR A 67 -20.74 4.28 -22.39
C TYR A 67 -19.85 3.69 -21.29
N VAL A 68 -18.56 4.03 -21.33
CA VAL A 68 -17.53 3.53 -20.41
C VAL A 68 -17.27 4.57 -19.33
N TYR A 69 -17.57 4.24 -18.08
CA TYR A 69 -17.26 5.12 -16.95
C TYR A 69 -16.11 4.54 -16.12
N GLU A 70 -15.24 5.43 -15.64
CA GLU A 70 -14.33 5.10 -14.55
C GLU A 70 -15.14 4.64 -13.33
N LEU A 71 -14.51 3.82 -12.49
CA LEU A 71 -15.11 3.44 -11.22
C LEU A 71 -15.58 4.68 -10.46
N GLY A 72 -16.87 4.68 -10.10
CA GLY A 72 -17.41 5.67 -9.17
C GLY A 72 -16.58 5.77 -7.89
N LEU A 73 -16.60 6.95 -7.29
CA LEU A 73 -15.66 7.37 -6.23
C LEU A 73 -15.56 6.38 -5.05
N SER A 74 -16.67 5.74 -4.67
CA SER A 74 -16.72 4.78 -3.55
C SER A 74 -16.00 3.45 -3.83
N VAL A 75 -16.08 2.92 -5.06
CA VAL A 75 -15.42 1.67 -5.44
C VAL A 75 -13.93 1.89 -5.62
N ARG A 76 -13.56 3.05 -6.19
CA ARG A 76 -12.16 3.50 -6.29
C ARG A 76 -11.52 3.64 -4.91
N ALA A 77 -12.20 4.27 -3.96
CA ALA A 77 -11.72 4.41 -2.58
C ALA A 77 -11.46 3.04 -1.90
N ALA A 78 -12.32 2.05 -2.12
CA ALA A 78 -12.11 0.70 -1.58
C ALA A 78 -10.84 0.04 -2.14
N ALA A 79 -10.59 0.16 -3.45
CA ALA A 79 -9.40 -0.38 -4.09
C ALA A 79 -8.12 0.37 -3.67
N VAL A 80 -8.17 1.70 -3.51
CA VAL A 80 -7.03 2.47 -2.97
C VAL A 80 -6.74 2.06 -1.52
N LYS A 81 -7.78 1.88 -0.69
CA LYS A 81 -7.63 1.41 0.68
C LYS A 81 -6.96 0.03 0.74
N ALA A 82 -7.37 -0.90 -0.13
CA ALA A 82 -6.74 -2.21 -0.22
C ALA A 82 -5.25 -2.10 -0.60
N ALA A 83 -4.92 -1.27 -1.61
CA ALA A 83 -3.54 -1.03 -2.00
C ALA A 83 -2.69 -0.44 -0.86
N VAL A 84 -3.22 0.52 -0.10
CA VAL A 84 -2.53 1.10 1.07
C VAL A 84 -2.29 0.06 2.18
N LEU A 85 -3.25 -0.84 2.44
CA LEU A 85 -3.09 -1.90 3.44
C LEU A 85 -2.02 -2.92 3.05
N ILE A 86 -1.97 -3.30 1.77
CA ILE A 86 -0.93 -4.19 1.23
C ILE A 86 0.43 -3.50 1.35
N ALA A 87 0.52 -2.22 0.95
CA ALA A 87 1.76 -1.44 1.06
C ALA A 87 2.24 -1.29 2.51
N ALA A 88 1.33 -1.05 3.46
CA ALA A 88 1.66 -0.99 4.88
C ALA A 88 2.20 -2.33 5.40
N SER A 89 1.68 -3.46 4.91
CA SER A 89 2.14 -4.80 5.29
C SER A 89 3.53 -5.10 4.74
N ILE A 90 3.80 -4.73 3.48
CA ILE A 90 5.14 -4.80 2.86
C ILE A 90 6.15 -4.01 3.69
N ILE A 91 5.83 -2.76 4.00
CA ILE A 91 6.72 -1.85 4.74
C ILE A 91 6.91 -2.33 6.18
N GLU A 92 5.87 -2.81 6.85
CA GLU A 92 5.98 -3.41 8.18
C GLU A 92 6.97 -4.58 8.18
N ALA A 93 6.83 -5.52 7.24
CA ALA A 93 7.71 -6.68 7.14
C ALA A 93 9.16 -6.26 6.85
N ALA A 94 9.37 -5.39 5.86
CA ALA A 94 10.70 -4.93 5.48
C ALA A 94 11.40 -4.15 6.60
N LEU A 95 10.72 -3.15 7.19
CA LEU A 95 11.26 -2.34 8.28
C LEU A 95 11.53 -3.18 9.53
N ARG A 96 10.71 -4.20 9.81
CA ARG A 96 10.95 -5.12 10.93
C ARG A 96 12.26 -5.87 10.73
N VAL A 97 12.44 -6.53 9.59
CA VAL A 97 13.66 -7.32 9.34
C VAL A 97 14.90 -6.43 9.33
N LEU A 98 14.81 -5.26 8.72
CA LEU A 98 15.91 -4.30 8.70
C LEU A 98 16.25 -3.78 10.10
N ALA A 99 15.26 -3.57 10.96
CA ALA A 99 15.50 -3.21 12.37
C ALA A 99 16.15 -4.35 13.15
N GLU A 100 15.72 -5.60 12.92
CA GLU A 100 16.33 -6.80 13.52
C GLU A 100 17.81 -6.91 13.08
N ALA A 101 18.09 -6.76 11.80
CA ALA A 101 19.44 -6.82 11.26
C ALA A 101 20.37 -5.70 11.76
N LYS A 102 19.82 -4.50 11.98
CA LYS A 102 20.56 -3.35 12.54
C LYS A 102 20.60 -3.33 14.07
N ALA A 103 20.09 -4.38 14.73
CA ALA A 103 19.98 -4.48 16.18
C ALA A 103 19.26 -3.29 16.85
N TYR A 104 18.27 -2.72 16.17
CA TYR A 104 17.42 -1.68 16.75
C TYR A 104 16.48 -2.27 17.81
N PRO A 105 16.14 -1.50 18.86
CA PRO A 105 15.32 -2.00 19.95
C PRO A 105 13.90 -2.30 19.46
N LEU A 106 13.59 -3.59 19.35
CA LEU A 106 12.27 -4.11 19.05
C LEU A 106 11.67 -4.72 20.32
N ASN A 107 10.36 -5.00 20.30
CA ASN A 107 9.74 -5.73 21.39
C ASN A 107 10.30 -7.16 21.45
N ASP A 108 10.67 -7.61 22.65
CA ASP A 108 11.22 -8.94 22.89
C ASP A 108 10.25 -10.05 22.47
N GLU A 109 8.93 -9.85 22.66
CA GLU A 109 7.89 -10.78 22.26
C GLU A 109 7.57 -10.62 20.76
N PRO A 110 7.83 -11.63 19.89
CA PRO A 110 7.62 -11.50 18.44
C PRO A 110 6.17 -11.17 18.06
N ARG A 111 5.18 -11.65 18.82
CA ARG A 111 3.76 -11.38 18.61
C ARG A 111 3.36 -9.91 18.85
N ARG A 112 4.18 -9.17 19.60
CA ARG A 112 3.94 -7.76 19.93
C ARG A 112 4.72 -6.82 19.01
N ARG A 113 5.46 -7.34 18.02
CA ARG A 113 6.13 -6.56 16.97
C ARG A 113 5.12 -6.11 15.90
N THR A 114 4.07 -5.42 16.33
CA THR A 114 3.08 -4.79 15.45
C THR A 114 3.72 -3.61 14.71
N PHE A 115 3.12 -3.18 13.60
CA PHE A 115 3.64 -2.05 12.81
C PHE A 115 3.91 -0.80 13.65
N GLY A 116 3.04 -0.45 14.60
CA GLY A 116 3.27 0.68 15.49
C GLY A 116 4.52 0.52 16.37
N ASN A 117 4.83 -0.70 16.82
CA ASN A 117 6.04 -0.99 17.60
C ASN A 117 7.29 -1.10 16.71
N VAL A 118 7.13 -1.56 15.45
CA VAL A 118 8.20 -1.51 14.45
C VAL A 118 8.58 -0.07 14.13
N ILE A 119 7.59 0.81 13.90
CA ILE A 119 7.82 2.25 13.67
C ILE A 119 8.63 2.87 14.81
N LYS A 120 8.33 2.55 16.07
CA LYS A 120 9.09 3.05 17.23
C LYS A 120 10.56 2.65 17.20
N ALA A 121 10.92 1.47 16.68
CA ALA A 121 12.33 1.07 16.56
C ALA A 121 13.11 1.96 15.58
N TRP A 122 12.40 2.56 14.61
CA TRP A 122 12.91 3.51 13.62
C TRP A 122 12.84 4.97 14.07
N GLU A 123 12.49 5.20 15.34
CA GLU A 123 12.49 6.50 16.00
C GLU A 123 13.62 6.53 17.04
N GLN A 124 14.35 7.64 17.10
CA GLN A 124 15.38 7.88 18.11
C GLN A 124 15.19 9.29 18.66
N ASN A 125 14.97 9.41 19.97
CA ASN A 125 14.77 10.69 20.65
C ASN A 125 13.64 11.56 20.06
N GLY A 126 12.54 10.95 19.62
CA GLY A 126 11.42 11.67 19.01
C GLY A 126 11.59 12.03 17.53
N ALA A 127 12.71 11.67 16.91
CA ALA A 127 13.00 11.93 15.50
C ALA A 127 13.15 10.62 14.72
N PRO A 128 12.79 10.59 13.42
CA PRO A 128 13.11 9.45 12.57
C PRO A 128 14.62 9.24 12.49
N ARG A 129 15.03 7.98 12.43
CA ARG A 129 16.40 7.63 12.05
C ARG A 129 16.69 8.13 10.62
N PRO A 130 17.94 8.51 10.30
CA PRO A 130 18.29 9.09 8.99
C PRO A 130 17.82 8.24 7.80
N GLU A 131 17.87 6.92 7.92
CA GLU A 131 17.51 5.99 6.85
C GLU A 131 16.03 6.05 6.44
N VAL A 132 15.15 6.52 7.33
CA VAL A 132 13.71 6.61 7.08
C VAL A 132 13.18 8.04 7.13
N ALA A 133 14.05 9.03 7.32
CA ALA A 133 13.64 10.43 7.48
C ALA A 133 12.80 10.93 6.30
N ASP A 134 13.20 10.60 5.07
CA ASP A 134 12.54 11.05 3.84
C ASP A 134 11.14 10.44 3.64
N ILE A 135 10.90 9.27 4.23
CA ILE A 135 9.64 8.54 4.10
C ILE A 135 8.80 8.54 5.38
N TRP A 136 9.28 9.22 6.43
CA TRP A 136 8.71 9.10 7.76
C TRP A 136 7.24 9.48 7.82
N LEU A 137 6.87 10.61 7.18
CA LEU A 137 5.49 11.07 7.13
C LEU A 137 4.58 10.07 6.41
N ALA A 138 5.05 9.46 5.33
CA ALA A 138 4.29 8.45 4.59
C ALA A 138 4.07 7.19 5.44
N VAL A 139 5.13 6.70 6.11
CA VAL A 139 5.05 5.53 7.00
C VAL A 139 4.05 5.77 8.15
N LYS A 140 4.08 6.94 8.78
CA LYS A 140 3.12 7.31 9.83
C LYS A 140 1.70 7.40 9.30
N ALA A 141 1.49 8.01 8.13
CA ALA A 141 0.17 8.13 7.52
C ALA A 141 -0.43 6.76 7.16
N MET A 142 0.37 5.82 6.64
CA MET A 142 -0.09 4.45 6.39
C MET A 142 -0.48 3.72 7.66
N HIS A 143 0.31 3.84 8.73
CA HIS A 143 -0.02 3.27 10.03
C HIS A 143 -1.34 3.83 10.59
N GLU A 144 -1.58 5.13 10.44
CA GLU A 144 -2.85 5.73 10.83
C GLU A 144 -4.02 5.15 10.00
N VAL A 145 -3.91 5.12 8.68
CA VAL A 145 -4.98 4.61 7.81
C VAL A 145 -5.29 3.13 8.01
N ARG A 146 -4.27 2.31 8.31
CA ARG A 146 -4.48 0.91 8.73
C ARG A 146 -5.40 0.80 9.95
N ASN A 147 -5.33 1.78 10.86
CA ASN A 147 -6.12 1.82 12.09
C ASN A 147 -7.44 2.60 11.94
N PHE A 148 -7.66 3.35 10.84
CA PHE A 148 -8.87 4.16 10.64
C PHE A 148 -9.94 3.46 9.79
N VAL A 149 -11.14 3.37 10.37
CA VAL A 149 -12.40 3.12 9.67
C VAL A 149 -12.87 4.45 9.06
N HIS A 150 -12.30 4.85 7.91
CA HIS A 150 -12.56 6.13 7.22
C HIS A 150 -14.06 6.45 6.98
N LEU A 151 -14.94 5.44 7.01
CA LEU A 151 -16.39 5.60 6.90
C LEU A 151 -16.99 6.60 7.92
N HIS A 152 -16.52 6.61 9.17
CA HIS A 152 -17.12 7.46 10.21
C HIS A 152 -16.73 8.96 10.09
N LYS A 153 -15.58 9.25 9.46
CA LYS A 153 -15.09 10.62 9.23
C LYS A 153 -15.67 11.20 7.93
N ALA A 154 -15.77 10.38 6.88
CA ALA A 154 -16.38 10.76 5.61
C ALA A 154 -17.90 11.01 5.72
N ALA A 155 -18.60 10.28 6.60
CA ALA A 155 -20.04 10.45 6.81
C ALA A 155 -20.45 11.80 7.47
N LYS A 156 -19.49 12.58 7.97
CA LYS A 156 -19.77 13.82 8.72
C LYS A 156 -19.60 15.12 7.92
N ASP A 157 -19.12 15.06 6.68
CA ASP A 157 -18.78 16.27 5.93
C ASP A 157 -19.27 16.16 4.47
N GLY A 158 -20.34 16.88 4.14
CA GLY A 158 -21.29 16.47 3.08
C GLY A 158 -20.92 16.82 1.64
N ASN A 159 -20.20 17.91 1.38
CA ASN A 159 -20.11 18.45 0.00
C ASN A 159 -18.69 18.70 -0.53
N ALA A 160 -17.65 18.45 0.28
CA ALA A 160 -16.25 18.55 -0.14
C ALA A 160 -15.39 17.35 0.31
N ALA A 161 -15.97 16.35 0.99
CA ALA A 161 -15.20 15.27 1.57
C ALA A 161 -14.71 14.25 0.54
N TRP A 162 -15.46 13.95 -0.51
CA TRP A 162 -15.10 12.84 -1.40
C TRP A 162 -13.94 13.17 -2.35
N GLU A 163 -13.92 14.34 -3.00
CA GLU A 163 -12.76 14.74 -3.81
C GLU A 163 -11.50 14.94 -2.97
N ASN A 164 -11.65 15.55 -1.78
CA ASN A 164 -10.54 15.70 -0.84
C ASN A 164 -10.08 14.35 -0.27
N MET A 165 -11.00 13.40 -0.09
CA MET A 165 -10.69 12.03 0.29
C MET A 165 -9.92 11.33 -0.83
N LEU A 166 -10.33 11.46 -2.09
CA LEU A 166 -9.57 10.90 -3.22
C LEU A 166 -8.18 11.53 -3.34
N LYS A 167 -8.05 12.85 -3.16
CA LYS A 167 -6.74 13.52 -3.15
C LYS A 167 -5.88 13.03 -2.00
N SER A 168 -6.46 12.88 -0.81
CA SER A 168 -5.78 12.35 0.37
C SER A 168 -5.37 10.88 0.19
N GLU A 169 -6.25 10.05 -0.39
CA GLU A 169 -6.02 8.64 -0.67
C GLU A 169 -4.98 8.45 -1.76
N GLN A 170 -5.00 9.28 -2.80
CA GLN A 170 -3.99 9.28 -3.85
C GLN A 170 -2.64 9.75 -3.32
N ALA A 171 -2.59 10.82 -2.52
CA ALA A 171 -1.36 11.28 -1.88
C ALA A 171 -0.78 10.21 -0.96
N LEU A 172 -1.65 9.51 -0.22
CA LEU A 172 -1.26 8.39 0.63
C LEU A 172 -0.72 7.21 -0.18
N LEU A 173 -1.39 6.84 -1.26
CA LEU A 173 -0.95 5.78 -2.15
C LEU A 173 0.41 6.11 -2.79
N THR A 174 0.58 7.33 -3.31
CA THR A 174 1.85 7.80 -3.85
C THR A 174 2.95 7.77 -2.80
N GLY A 175 2.67 8.23 -1.58
CA GLY A 175 3.61 8.15 -0.46
C GLY A 175 3.95 6.71 -0.07
N ALA A 176 2.99 5.79 -0.13
CA ALA A 176 3.19 4.37 0.14
C ALA A 176 4.12 3.71 -0.88
N LEU A 177 3.91 4.00 -2.17
CA LEU A 177 4.77 3.49 -3.25
C LEU A 177 6.20 4.03 -3.12
N HIS A 178 6.34 5.34 -2.87
CA HIS A 178 7.64 5.94 -2.59
C HIS A 178 8.35 5.30 -1.39
N ALA A 179 7.60 5.02 -0.31
CA ALA A 179 8.16 4.36 0.87
C ALA A 179 8.61 2.92 0.58
N ILE A 180 7.86 2.14 -0.21
CA ILE A 180 8.30 0.80 -0.65
C ILE A 180 9.63 0.89 -1.39
N ASP A 181 9.69 1.77 -2.39
CA ASP A 181 10.90 1.90 -3.21
C ASP A 181 12.08 2.35 -2.37
N HIS A 182 11.91 3.33 -1.50
CA HIS A 182 12.96 3.76 -0.57
C HIS A 182 13.42 2.65 0.36
N VAL A 183 12.50 1.94 1.03
CA VAL A 183 12.84 0.85 1.97
C VAL A 183 13.57 -0.28 1.24
N SER A 184 13.22 -0.57 -0.01
CA SER A 184 13.92 -1.57 -0.82
C SER A 184 15.40 -1.25 -1.07
N GLN A 185 15.81 0.02 -0.93
CA GLN A 185 17.19 0.47 -1.10
C GLN A 185 17.99 0.56 0.21
N ILE A 186 17.36 0.36 1.37
CA ILE A 186 18.06 0.41 2.67
C ILE A 186 18.97 -0.82 2.80
N LYS A 187 20.28 -0.57 3.00
CA LYS A 187 21.29 -1.62 3.15
C LYS A 187 21.55 -1.96 4.62
N ILE A 188 21.83 -3.24 4.87
CA ILE A 188 22.44 -3.71 6.11
C ILE A 188 23.95 -3.45 5.96
N VAL A 189 24.50 -2.61 6.83
CA VAL A 189 25.94 -2.30 6.91
C VAL A 189 26.47 -2.93 8.18
#